data_AF-A0A7S3H822-F1
#
_entry.id   AF-A0A7S3H822-F1
#
_cell.length_a   1.000
_cell.length_b   1.000
_cell.length_c   1.000
_cell.angle_alpha   90.00
_cell.angle_beta   90.00
_cell.angle_gamma   90.00
#
_symmetry.space_group_name_H-M   'P 1'
#
loop_
_entity.id
_entity.type
_entity.pdbx_description
1 polymer ?
#
loop_
_entity_poly.entity_id
_entity_poly.type
_entity_poly.pdbx_seq_one_letter_code
_entity_poly.pdbx_strand_id
1 'polypeptide(L)'
;FLVFATIPLCVGLLRYPAAFDAHFGTQVLTIFLIIQSYFHFLIIYIVSGVGFGVVLYGIFRTEIYEFDTPARSLQTLFNAILKNYDTSVFDSSPNYAIGIATAIVFLLWSVFVLFNALIAHASSNYQKLSAQADQLNVLIKCKMIQQFSTVYEKSPLCMLPPPLNLVSSSVYAFHVYYAWRAKLYSKRMYCISLGGVVSDYTLGLTLLPLTTLYEYITRILYADIGEANKFFLILLAPFGVIYCMLCLLYKLFAAPFTVLIVKSRISDGRL
;
A
#
# COMPACT_ATOMS: atom_id res chain seq x y z
N PHE A 1 4.99 6.00 -19.41
CA PHE A 1 4.80 4.63 -18.89
C PHE A 1 5.08 4.54 -17.39
N LEU A 2 6.27 4.90 -16.90
CA LEU A 2 6.61 4.92 -15.46
C LEU A 2 5.59 5.68 -14.59
N VAL A 3 5.18 6.88 -15.01
CA VAL A 3 4.18 7.69 -14.29
C VAL A 3 2.80 7.00 -14.20
N PHE A 4 2.42 6.20 -15.18
CA PHE A 4 1.16 5.46 -15.14
C PHE A 4 1.25 4.23 -14.24
N ALA A 5 2.44 3.63 -14.10
CA ALA A 5 2.67 2.50 -13.20
C ALA A 5 2.75 2.92 -11.72
N THR A 6 3.11 4.17 -11.41
CA THR A 6 3.15 4.66 -10.03
C THR A 6 1.77 4.92 -9.45
N ILE A 7 0.78 5.31 -10.27
CA ILE A 7 -0.60 5.56 -9.81
C ILE A 7 -1.20 4.36 -9.05
N PRO A 8 -1.26 3.14 -9.61
CA PRO A 8 -1.82 2.00 -8.88
C PRO A 8 -0.99 1.63 -7.64
N LEU A 9 0.32 1.91 -7.64
CA LEU A 9 1.20 1.66 -6.50
C LEU A 9 0.91 2.65 -5.36
N CYS A 10 0.75 3.94 -5.67
CA CYS A 10 0.34 4.98 -4.71
C CYS A 10 -1.08 4.73 -4.17
N VAL A 11 -2.01 4.32 -5.01
CA VAL A 11 -3.36 3.90 -4.57
C VAL A 11 -3.29 2.64 -3.72
N GLY A 12 -2.41 1.70 -4.06
CA GLY A 12 -2.14 0.51 -3.26
C GLY A 12 -1.60 0.82 -1.87
N LEU A 13 -0.79 1.88 -1.73
CA LEU A 13 -0.28 2.33 -0.44
C LEU A 13 -1.39 2.76 0.52
N LEU A 14 -2.53 3.27 0.04
CA LEU A 14 -3.67 3.65 0.88
C LEU A 14 -4.24 2.47 1.70
N ARG A 15 -3.97 1.23 1.28
CA ARG A 15 -4.40 0.01 2.01
C ARG A 15 -3.73 -0.13 3.37
N TYR A 16 -2.48 0.34 3.51
CA TYR A 16 -1.75 0.23 4.78
C TYR A 16 -2.35 1.13 5.87
N PRO A 17 -2.48 2.46 5.71
CA PRO A 17 -3.11 3.30 6.73
C PRO A 17 -4.59 2.93 6.94
N ALA A 18 -5.30 2.49 5.89
CA ALA A 18 -6.67 1.98 6.00
C ALA A 18 -6.79 0.73 6.90
N ALA A 19 -5.75 -0.11 6.97
CA ALA A 19 -5.77 -1.28 7.84
C ALA A 19 -5.57 -0.92 9.33
N PHE A 20 -4.81 0.14 9.63
CA PHE A 20 -4.50 0.54 11.01
C PHE A 20 -5.55 1.48 11.60
N ASP A 21 -6.02 2.46 10.85
CA ASP A 21 -7.06 3.38 11.29
C ASP A 21 -8.44 2.92 10.80
N ALA A 22 -9.35 2.65 11.75
CA ALA A 22 -10.72 2.24 11.45
C ALA A 22 -11.48 3.31 10.67
N HIS A 23 -11.38 4.57 11.07
CA HIS A 23 -12.15 5.65 10.48
C HIS A 23 -11.65 5.94 9.05
N PHE A 24 -10.34 6.07 8.87
CA PHE A 24 -9.75 6.24 7.55
C PHE A 24 -10.04 5.03 6.64
N GLY A 25 -9.95 3.80 7.15
CA GLY A 25 -10.23 2.59 6.38
C GLY A 25 -11.67 2.52 5.87
N THR A 26 -12.65 2.85 6.71
CA THR A 26 -14.05 2.92 6.30
C THR A 26 -14.27 4.00 5.23
N GLN A 27 -13.67 5.19 5.38
CA GLN A 27 -13.80 6.25 4.39
C GLN A 27 -13.22 5.87 3.02
N VAL A 28 -12.00 5.32 2.99
CA VAL A 28 -11.35 4.88 1.74
C VAL A 28 -12.17 3.80 1.05
N LEU A 29 -12.68 2.83 1.81
CA LEU A 29 -13.49 1.75 1.24
C LEU A 29 -14.85 2.25 0.75
N THR A 30 -15.47 3.19 1.46
CA THR A 30 -16.72 3.83 1.03
C THR A 30 -16.52 4.57 -0.29
N ILE A 31 -15.43 5.33 -0.44
CA ILE A 31 -15.07 5.99 -1.70
C ILE A 31 -14.91 4.96 -2.82
N PHE A 32 -14.23 3.84 -2.56
CA PHE A 32 -14.05 2.78 -3.56
C PHE A 32 -15.39 2.17 -4.02
N LEU A 33 -16.29 1.86 -3.09
CA LEU A 33 -17.62 1.33 -3.40
C LEU A 33 -18.47 2.34 -4.18
N ILE A 34 -18.39 3.62 -3.81
CA ILE A 34 -19.06 4.71 -4.52
C ILE A 34 -18.52 4.82 -5.96
N ILE A 35 -17.21 4.81 -6.16
CA ILE A 35 -16.58 4.85 -7.50
C ILE A 35 -17.03 3.64 -8.34
N GLN A 36 -17.09 2.45 -7.75
CA GLN A 36 -17.57 1.25 -8.45
C GLN A 36 -19.04 1.43 -8.93
N SER A 37 -19.88 2.08 -8.12
CA SER A 37 -21.27 2.37 -8.49
C SER A 37 -21.39 3.36 -9.67
N TYR A 38 -20.39 4.22 -9.87
CA TYR A 38 -20.37 5.22 -10.94
C TYR A 38 -20.05 4.68 -12.33
N PHE A 39 -19.74 3.39 -12.46
CA PHE A 39 -19.42 2.81 -13.77
C PHE A 39 -20.56 3.00 -14.80
N HIS A 40 -21.81 2.83 -14.36
CA HIS A 40 -22.98 3.06 -15.21
C HIS A 40 -23.13 4.53 -15.62
N PHE A 41 -22.89 5.44 -14.68
CA PHE A 41 -22.89 6.88 -14.95
C PHE A 41 -21.80 7.25 -15.97
N LEU A 42 -20.60 6.70 -15.81
CA LEU A 42 -19.48 6.93 -16.72
C LEU A 42 -19.83 6.51 -18.15
N ILE A 43 -20.52 5.38 -18.33
CA ILE A 43 -20.98 4.94 -19.66
C ILE A 43 -21.94 5.97 -20.27
N ILE A 44 -22.96 6.41 -19.53
CA ILE A 44 -23.94 7.40 -20.01
C ILE A 44 -23.24 8.71 -20.36
N TYR A 45 -22.30 9.14 -19.52
CA TYR A 45 -21.50 10.33 -19.75
C TYR A 45 -20.63 10.22 -21.01
N ILE A 46 -19.95 9.09 -21.22
CA ILE A 46 -19.14 8.85 -22.43
C ILE A 46 -20.03 8.83 -23.68
N VAL A 47 -21.16 8.12 -23.64
CA VAL A 47 -22.07 8.03 -24.79
C VAL A 47 -22.62 9.40 -25.17
N SER A 48 -23.04 10.19 -24.18
CA SER A 48 -23.52 11.55 -24.42
C SER A 48 -22.40 12.46 -24.91
N GLY A 49 -21.22 12.45 -24.29
CA GLY A 49 -20.05 13.21 -24.73
C GLY A 49 -19.66 12.90 -26.17
N VAL A 50 -19.58 11.61 -26.53
CA VAL A 50 -19.28 11.17 -27.92
C VAL A 50 -20.36 11.61 -28.88
N GLY A 51 -21.64 11.50 -28.52
CA GLY A 51 -22.75 11.97 -29.36
C GLY A 51 -22.64 13.45 -29.70
N PHE A 52 -22.46 14.31 -28.69
CA PHE A 52 -22.29 15.76 -28.91
C PHE A 52 -20.98 16.10 -29.62
N GLY A 53 -19.89 15.38 -29.32
CA GLY A 53 -18.61 15.55 -29.99
C GLY A 53 -18.68 15.25 -31.49
N VAL A 54 -19.35 14.17 -31.89
CA VAL A 54 -19.55 13.81 -33.29
C VAL A 54 -20.42 14.83 -34.02
N VAL A 55 -21.45 15.37 -33.37
CA VAL A 55 -22.31 16.44 -33.94
C VAL A 55 -21.49 17.71 -34.20
N LEU A 56 -20.71 18.18 -33.22
CA LEU A 56 -19.87 19.36 -33.38
C LEU A 56 -18.77 19.16 -34.41
N TYR A 57 -18.15 17.98 -34.44
CA TYR A 57 -17.22 17.58 -35.49
C TYR A 57 -17.87 17.66 -36.88
N GLY A 58 -19.08 17.11 -37.03
CA GLY A 58 -19.80 17.12 -38.31
C GLY A 58 -20.11 18.53 -38.83
N ILE A 59 -20.39 19.47 -37.93
CA ILE A 59 -20.73 20.86 -38.28
C ILE A 59 -19.46 21.68 -38.56
N PHE A 60 -18.41 21.55 -37.73
CA PHE A 60 -17.29 22.50 -37.70
C PHE A 60 -15.95 21.96 -38.20
N ARG A 61 -15.85 20.71 -38.66
CA ARG A 61 -14.57 20.07 -39.05
C ARG A 61 -13.69 20.89 -40.01
N THR A 62 -14.29 21.67 -40.91
CA THR A 62 -13.55 22.44 -41.93
C THR A 62 -13.26 23.88 -41.52
N GLU A 63 -13.89 24.36 -40.44
CA GLU A 63 -13.95 25.78 -40.10
C GLU A 63 -13.16 26.11 -38.83
N ILE A 64 -13.14 25.18 -37.86
CA ILE A 64 -12.57 25.40 -36.53
C ILE A 64 -11.58 24.28 -36.20
N TYR A 65 -10.35 24.65 -35.84
CA TYR A 65 -9.24 23.73 -35.57
C TYR A 65 -9.50 22.81 -34.35
N GLU A 66 -10.20 23.32 -33.36
CA GLU A 66 -10.62 22.62 -32.14
C GLU A 66 -11.60 21.47 -32.43
N PHE A 67 -12.27 21.50 -33.59
CA PHE A 67 -13.24 20.50 -34.02
C PHE A 67 -12.78 19.71 -35.27
N ASP A 68 -11.52 19.82 -35.67
CA ASP A 68 -10.95 19.12 -36.84
C ASP A 68 -10.88 17.60 -36.67
N THR A 69 -10.87 17.10 -35.43
CA THR A 69 -10.94 15.66 -35.14
C THR A 69 -11.94 15.35 -34.03
N PRO A 70 -12.57 14.16 -34.05
CA PRO A 70 -13.53 13.77 -33.01
C PRO A 70 -12.88 13.74 -31.62
N ALA A 71 -11.62 13.34 -31.51
CA ALA A 71 -10.89 13.36 -30.24
C ALA A 71 -10.72 14.79 -29.68
N ARG A 72 -10.40 15.76 -30.54
CA ARG A 72 -10.31 17.17 -30.12
C ARG A 72 -11.66 17.76 -29.77
N SER A 73 -12.70 17.46 -30.54
CA SER A 73 -14.07 17.90 -30.21
C SER A 73 -14.49 17.45 -28.80
N LEU A 74 -14.17 16.19 -28.45
CA LEU A 74 -14.39 15.65 -27.12
C LEU A 74 -13.55 16.33 -26.04
N GLN A 75 -12.28 16.59 -26.32
CA GLN A 75 -11.39 17.32 -25.41
C GLN A 75 -11.89 18.74 -25.15
N THR A 76 -12.34 19.45 -26.19
CA THR A 76 -12.90 20.79 -26.09
C THR A 76 -14.19 20.79 -25.26
N LEU A 77 -15.09 19.83 -25.50
CA LEU A 77 -16.29 19.65 -24.69
C LEU A 77 -15.98 19.31 -23.22
N PHE A 78 -14.99 18.45 -22.98
CA PHE A 78 -14.54 18.11 -21.64
C PHE A 78 -13.94 19.32 -20.92
N ASN A 79 -13.12 20.11 -21.61
CA ASN A 79 -12.56 21.35 -21.08
C ASN A 79 -13.65 22.39 -20.76
N ALA A 80 -14.69 22.48 -21.61
CA ALA A 80 -15.84 23.36 -21.37
C ALA A 80 -16.58 23.00 -20.07
N ILE A 81 -16.70 21.71 -19.75
CA ILE A 81 -17.28 21.26 -18.47
C ILE A 81 -16.43 21.70 -17.27
N LEU A 82 -15.10 21.70 -17.40
CA LEU A 82 -14.18 22.13 -16.33
C LEU A 82 -14.11 23.66 -16.13
N LYS A 83 -15.09 24.41 -16.66
CA LYS A 83 -15.20 25.88 -16.64
C LYS A 83 -14.26 26.65 -17.56
N ASN A 84 -13.59 25.99 -18.50
CA ASN A 84 -12.86 26.68 -19.58
C ASN A 84 -13.76 26.83 -20.81
N TYR A 85 -14.97 27.36 -20.63
CA TYR A 85 -15.88 27.61 -21.75
C TYR A 85 -15.52 28.94 -22.41
N ASP A 86 -14.98 28.87 -23.62
CA ASP A 86 -14.66 30.02 -24.45
C ASP A 86 -15.61 30.06 -25.65
N THR A 87 -16.38 31.13 -25.74
CA THR A 87 -17.33 31.36 -26.86
C THR A 87 -16.61 31.85 -28.11
N SER A 88 -15.42 32.42 -27.97
CA SER A 88 -14.67 33.01 -29.09
C SER A 88 -14.21 31.97 -30.12
N VAL A 89 -14.17 30.70 -29.72
CA VAL A 89 -13.85 29.56 -30.60
C VAL A 89 -14.83 29.45 -31.77
N PHE A 90 -16.07 29.96 -31.63
CA PHE A 90 -17.10 29.90 -32.68
C PHE A 90 -17.17 31.16 -33.55
N ASP A 91 -16.49 32.26 -33.20
CA ASP A 91 -16.64 33.57 -33.86
C ASP A 91 -16.19 33.56 -35.33
N SER A 92 -15.31 32.62 -35.70
CA SER A 92 -14.78 32.47 -37.06
C SER A 92 -15.72 31.70 -38.00
N SER A 93 -16.78 31.08 -37.49
CA SER A 93 -17.65 30.21 -38.27
C SER A 93 -18.96 30.90 -38.70
N PRO A 94 -19.43 30.70 -39.94
CA PRO A 94 -20.77 31.13 -40.36
C PRO A 94 -21.90 30.46 -39.55
N ASN A 95 -21.64 29.30 -38.94
CA ASN A 95 -22.59 28.52 -38.15
C ASN A 95 -22.46 28.78 -36.63
N TYR A 96 -21.85 29.90 -36.21
CA TYR A 96 -21.56 30.21 -34.81
C TYR A 96 -22.78 30.06 -33.88
N ALA A 97 -23.97 30.50 -34.31
CA ALA A 97 -25.19 30.44 -33.50
C ALA A 97 -25.59 28.99 -33.15
N ILE A 98 -25.43 28.05 -34.09
CA ILE A 98 -25.73 26.63 -33.89
C ILE A 98 -24.69 25.99 -32.95
N GLY A 99 -23.42 26.37 -33.09
CA GLY A 99 -22.33 25.88 -32.23
C GLY A 99 -22.51 26.31 -30.79
N ILE A 100 -22.78 27.60 -30.56
CA ILE A 100 -23.04 28.14 -29.23
C ILE A 100 -24.31 27.48 -28.63
N ALA A 101 -25.39 27.37 -29.39
CA ALA A 101 -26.63 26.75 -28.90
C ALA A 101 -26.42 25.28 -28.49
N THR A 102 -25.74 24.49 -29.33
CA THR A 102 -25.45 23.08 -29.04
C THR A 102 -24.50 22.92 -27.85
N ALA A 103 -23.48 23.77 -27.72
CA ALA A 103 -22.58 23.77 -26.57
C ALA A 103 -23.31 24.13 -25.26
N ILE A 104 -24.21 25.13 -25.28
CA ILE A 104 -25.05 25.47 -24.13
C ILE A 104 -25.94 24.30 -23.73
N VAL A 105 -26.60 23.65 -24.69
CA VAL A 105 -27.44 22.46 -24.43
C VAL A 105 -26.61 21.34 -23.80
N PHE A 106 -25.41 21.08 -24.31
CA PHE A 106 -24.50 20.09 -23.74
C PHE A 106 -24.07 20.43 -22.31
N LEU A 107 -23.75 21.70 -22.03
CA LEU A 107 -23.38 22.16 -20.70
C LEU A 107 -24.55 22.06 -19.72
N LEU A 108 -25.76 22.45 -20.14
CA LEU A 108 -26.98 22.29 -19.35
C LEU A 108 -27.22 20.81 -19.02
N TRP A 109 -27.16 19.95 -20.03
CA TRP A 109 -27.31 18.51 -19.86
C TRP A 109 -26.26 17.92 -18.93
N SER A 110 -24.97 18.22 -19.15
CA SER A 110 -23.88 17.61 -18.39
C SER A 110 -23.80 18.15 -16.97
N VAL A 111 -23.76 19.47 -16.79
CA VAL A 111 -23.55 20.10 -15.48
C VAL A 111 -24.82 20.06 -14.62
N PHE A 112 -25.97 20.43 -15.18
CA PHE A 112 -27.19 20.54 -14.38
C PHE A 112 -27.94 19.22 -14.26
N VAL A 113 -27.92 18.35 -15.27
CA VAL A 113 -28.62 17.06 -15.19
C VAL A 113 -27.68 15.97 -14.69
N LEU A 114 -26.61 15.67 -15.42
CA LEU A 114 -25.76 14.53 -15.11
C LEU A 114 -25.01 14.69 -13.77
N PHE A 115 -24.29 15.80 -13.55
CA PHE A 115 -23.52 15.97 -12.31
C PHE A 115 -24.42 16.09 -11.07
N ASN A 116 -25.57 16.76 -11.16
CA ASN A 116 -26.51 16.79 -10.03
C ASN A 116 -27.13 15.41 -9.76
N ALA A 117 -27.46 14.64 -10.79
CA ALA A 117 -27.92 13.26 -10.63
C ALA A 117 -26.84 12.37 -9.99
N LEU A 118 -25.57 12.57 -10.37
CA LEU A 118 -24.42 11.88 -9.78
C LEU A 118 -24.32 12.18 -8.28
N ILE A 119 -24.39 13.46 -7.89
CA ILE A 119 -24.33 13.90 -6.49
C ILE A 119 -25.52 13.34 -5.71
N ALA A 120 -26.73 13.39 -6.27
CA ALA A 120 -27.93 12.84 -5.63
C ALA A 120 -27.81 11.33 -5.42
N HIS A 121 -27.36 10.59 -6.44
CA HIS A 121 -27.12 9.15 -6.34
C HIS A 121 -26.06 8.83 -5.28
N ALA A 122 -24.95 9.57 -5.25
CA ALA A 122 -23.90 9.43 -4.25
C ALA A 122 -24.42 9.66 -2.83
N SER A 123 -25.15 10.76 -2.62
CA SER A 123 -25.71 11.14 -1.34
C SER A 123 -26.73 10.12 -0.83
N SER A 124 -27.62 9.63 -1.71
CA SER A 124 -28.65 8.65 -1.34
C SER A 124 -28.08 7.28 -0.96
N ASN A 125 -26.95 6.88 -1.58
CA ASN A 125 -26.32 5.59 -1.34
C ASN A 125 -25.22 5.64 -0.29
N TYR A 126 -24.74 6.83 0.10
CA TYR A 126 -23.62 7.01 1.02
C TYR A 126 -23.81 6.24 2.32
N GLN A 127 -24.96 6.39 2.98
CA GLN A 127 -25.22 5.74 4.27
C GLN A 127 -25.21 4.19 4.15
N LYS A 128 -25.83 3.66 3.09
CA LYS A 128 -25.88 2.21 2.84
C LYS A 128 -24.48 1.65 2.57
N LEU A 129 -23.72 2.32 1.71
CA LEU A 129 -22.36 1.90 1.34
C LEU A 129 -21.37 2.08 2.49
N SER A 130 -21.53 3.11 3.33
CA SER A 130 -20.70 3.30 4.52
C SER A 130 -20.90 2.17 5.54
N ALA A 131 -22.15 1.77 5.79
CA ALA A 131 -22.43 0.66 6.71
C ALA A 131 -21.86 -0.68 6.17
N GLN A 132 -21.94 -0.91 4.86
CA GLN A 132 -21.30 -2.05 4.22
C GLN A 132 -19.77 -1.97 4.31
N ALA A 133 -19.21 -0.78 4.15
CA ALA A 133 -17.77 -0.55 4.23
C ALA A 133 -17.22 -0.86 5.64
N ASP A 134 -17.96 -0.53 6.70
CA ASP A 134 -17.57 -0.87 8.07
C ASP A 134 -17.43 -2.39 8.27
N GLN A 135 -18.39 -3.17 7.80
CA GLN A 135 -18.35 -4.63 7.89
C GLN A 135 -17.17 -5.22 7.12
N LEU A 136 -16.92 -4.71 5.91
CA LEU A 136 -15.81 -5.13 5.09
C LEU A 136 -14.46 -4.73 5.68
N ASN A 137 -14.37 -3.56 6.34
CA ASN A 137 -13.16 -3.10 7.01
C ASN A 137 -12.77 -4.06 8.14
N VAL A 138 -13.73 -4.52 8.93
CA VAL A 138 -13.49 -5.54 9.97
C VAL A 138 -12.95 -6.84 9.34
N LEU A 139 -13.54 -7.30 8.25
CA LEU A 139 -13.08 -8.50 7.54
C LEU A 139 -11.65 -8.34 7.00
N ILE A 140 -11.33 -7.18 6.42
CA ILE A 140 -9.99 -6.86 5.93
C ILE A 140 -8.99 -6.85 7.09
N LYS A 141 -9.34 -6.23 8.23
CA LYS A 141 -8.50 -6.24 9.44
C LYS A 141 -8.24 -7.66 9.95
N CYS A 142 -9.28 -8.50 10.03
CA CYS A 142 -9.12 -9.89 10.42
C CYS A 142 -8.18 -10.64 9.46
N LYS A 143 -8.30 -10.42 8.14
CA LYS A 143 -7.40 -11.01 7.15
C LYS A 143 -5.96 -10.50 7.29
N MET A 144 -5.76 -9.20 7.51
CA MET A 144 -4.43 -8.61 7.73
C MET A 144 -3.78 -9.16 8.98
N ILE A 145 -4.51 -9.20 10.11
CA ILE A 145 -4.03 -9.82 11.36
C ILE A 145 -3.69 -11.29 11.12
N GLN A 146 -4.53 -12.02 10.39
CA GLN A 146 -4.27 -13.43 10.07
C GLN A 146 -3.04 -13.61 9.18
N GLN A 147 -2.79 -12.69 8.23
CA GLN A 147 -1.61 -12.71 7.38
C GLN A 147 -0.36 -12.47 8.22
N PHE A 148 -0.31 -11.39 9.00
CA PHE A 148 0.85 -11.05 9.83
C PHE A 148 0.94 -11.83 11.15
N SER A 149 0.01 -12.75 11.40
CA SER A 149 0.07 -13.58 12.59
C SER A 149 1.27 -14.52 12.52
N THR A 150 2.11 -14.44 13.55
CA THR A 150 3.19 -15.41 13.77
C THR A 150 2.65 -16.78 14.18
N VAL A 151 1.37 -16.89 14.54
CA VAL A 151 0.72 -18.15 14.88
C VAL A 151 0.46 -18.94 13.60
N TYR A 152 1.07 -20.12 13.48
CA TYR A 152 1.08 -20.98 12.27
C TYR A 152 1.80 -20.42 11.05
N GLU A 153 2.44 -19.24 11.17
CA GLU A 153 3.41 -18.72 10.21
C GLU A 153 2.94 -18.74 8.76
N LYS A 154 1.74 -18.22 8.53
CA LYS A 154 1.18 -18.15 7.19
C LYS A 154 2.02 -17.29 6.25
N SER A 155 2.80 -16.34 6.77
CA SER A 155 3.72 -15.50 5.99
C SER A 155 5.11 -15.37 6.66
N PRO A 156 6.03 -16.34 6.43
CA PRO A 156 7.44 -16.18 6.84
C PRO A 156 8.13 -15.00 6.12
N LEU A 157 7.53 -14.52 5.02
CA LEU A 157 7.96 -13.39 4.21
C LEU A 157 7.73 -12.01 4.85
N CYS A 158 7.29 -11.91 6.10
CA CYS A 158 7.00 -10.61 6.74
C CYS A 158 7.56 -10.49 8.16
N MET A 159 8.56 -11.33 8.50
CA MET A 159 9.11 -11.40 9.86
C MET A 159 10.16 -10.31 10.14
N LEU A 160 10.67 -9.65 9.10
CA LEU A 160 11.61 -8.53 9.21
C LEU A 160 11.03 -7.29 8.54
N PRO A 161 11.41 -6.08 9.01
CA PRO A 161 11.05 -4.86 8.30
C PRO A 161 11.71 -4.83 6.91
N PRO A 162 11.06 -4.24 5.89
CA PRO A 162 11.74 -3.87 4.66
C PRO A 162 12.92 -2.94 4.98
N PRO A 163 14.12 -3.08 4.36
CA PRO A 163 14.48 -4.03 3.29
C PRO A 163 15.01 -5.39 3.78
N LEU A 164 15.25 -5.58 5.09
CA LEU A 164 15.81 -6.80 5.67
C LEU A 164 14.95 -8.04 5.41
N ASN A 165 13.68 -7.84 5.10
CA ASN A 165 12.73 -8.87 4.67
C ASN A 165 13.16 -9.64 3.40
N LEU A 166 14.15 -9.17 2.65
CA LEU A 166 14.77 -9.96 1.59
C LEU A 166 15.47 -11.20 2.14
N VAL A 167 16.02 -11.14 3.36
CA VAL A 167 16.71 -12.27 3.98
C VAL A 167 15.72 -13.38 4.36
N SER A 168 14.60 -13.05 5.01
CA SER A 168 13.54 -14.02 5.28
C SER A 168 12.94 -14.58 3.99
N SER A 169 12.84 -13.76 2.94
CA SER A 169 12.34 -14.18 1.63
C SER A 169 13.25 -15.17 0.92
N SER A 170 14.58 -15.02 1.03
CA SER A 170 15.53 -15.94 0.38
C SER A 170 15.45 -17.37 0.94
N VAL A 171 15.02 -17.51 2.19
CA VAL A 171 14.91 -18.82 2.86
C VAL A 171 13.51 -19.44 2.74
N TYR A 172 12.60 -18.79 2.00
CA TYR A 172 11.23 -19.25 1.80
C TYR A 172 11.15 -20.64 1.16
N ALA A 173 11.96 -20.90 0.12
CA ALA A 173 11.96 -22.18 -0.57
C ALA A 173 12.29 -23.35 0.39
N PHE A 174 13.29 -23.15 1.25
CA PHE A 174 13.65 -24.13 2.28
C PHE A 174 12.54 -24.27 3.32
N HIS A 175 11.95 -23.16 3.77
CA HIS A 175 10.83 -23.19 4.72
C HIS A 175 9.65 -24.01 4.18
N VAL A 176 9.25 -23.80 2.93
CA VAL A 176 8.16 -24.58 2.27
C VAL A 176 8.52 -26.06 2.20
N TYR A 177 9.76 -26.39 1.83
CA TYR A 177 10.24 -27.78 1.76
C TYR A 177 10.16 -28.47 3.13
N TYR A 178 10.70 -27.85 4.19
CA TYR A 178 10.65 -28.42 5.54
C TYR A 178 9.22 -28.52 6.08
N ALA A 179 8.37 -27.52 5.83
CA ALA A 179 6.97 -27.54 6.24
C ALA A 179 6.17 -28.65 5.54
N TRP A 180 6.40 -28.85 4.23
CA TRP A 180 5.80 -29.95 3.48
C TRP A 180 6.23 -31.31 4.03
N ARG A 181 7.54 -31.47 4.28
CA ARG A 181 8.10 -32.70 4.85
C ARG A 181 7.52 -32.97 6.24
N ALA A 182 7.47 -31.96 7.11
CA ALA A 182 6.91 -32.08 8.45
C ALA A 182 5.43 -32.52 8.43
N LYS A 183 4.62 -32.01 7.48
CA LYS A 183 3.21 -32.43 7.31
C LYS A 183 3.06 -33.90 6.93
N LEU A 184 4.03 -34.50 6.25
CA LEU A 184 3.97 -35.93 5.88
C LEU A 184 4.22 -36.85 7.08
N TYR A 185 5.09 -36.46 8.00
CA TYR A 185 5.53 -37.32 9.11
C TYR A 185 4.84 -37.02 10.44
N SER A 186 4.27 -35.83 10.61
CA SER A 186 3.63 -35.40 11.86
C SER A 186 2.11 -35.24 11.68
N LYS A 187 1.32 -35.94 12.51
CA LYS A 187 -0.11 -35.62 12.70
C LYS A 187 -0.33 -34.29 13.42
N ARG A 188 0.70 -33.73 14.05
CA ARG A 188 0.64 -32.43 14.73
C ARG A 188 0.87 -31.30 13.73
N MET A 189 -0.01 -30.31 13.75
CA MET A 189 -0.01 -29.13 12.87
C MET A 189 1.07 -28.08 13.20
N TYR A 190 2.02 -28.40 14.08
CA TYR A 190 3.07 -27.46 14.50
C TYR A 190 4.36 -27.73 13.72
N CYS A 191 4.75 -26.80 12.85
CA CYS A 191 6.04 -26.80 12.17
C CYS A 191 6.91 -25.67 12.72
N ILE A 192 8.22 -25.90 12.81
CA ILE A 192 9.18 -24.88 13.23
C ILE A 192 9.38 -23.89 12.10
N SER A 193 9.44 -22.61 12.47
CA SER A 193 9.81 -21.54 11.57
C SER A 193 11.25 -21.58 11.16
N LEU A 194 11.52 -21.96 9.93
CA LEU A 194 12.84 -21.68 9.40
C LEU A 194 13.02 -20.17 9.10
N GLY A 195 11.97 -19.49 8.62
CA GLY A 195 11.99 -18.05 8.37
C GLY A 195 12.21 -17.24 9.65
N GLY A 196 11.47 -17.56 10.71
CA GLY A 196 11.52 -16.90 12.01
C GLY A 196 12.83 -17.10 12.72
N VAL A 197 13.39 -18.32 12.69
CA VAL A 197 14.73 -18.57 13.22
C VAL A 197 15.77 -17.71 12.50
N VAL A 198 15.74 -17.67 11.16
CA VAL A 198 16.67 -16.83 10.39
C VAL A 198 16.45 -15.34 10.69
N SER A 199 15.19 -14.90 10.78
CA SER A 199 14.85 -13.52 11.14
C SER A 199 15.37 -13.15 12.53
N ASP A 200 15.19 -13.99 13.54
CA ASP A 200 15.72 -13.80 14.89
C ASP A 200 17.26 -13.70 14.87
N TYR A 201 17.93 -14.55 14.09
CA TYR A 201 19.39 -14.44 13.90
C TYR A 201 19.80 -13.13 13.25
N THR A 202 19.10 -12.71 12.20
CA THR A 202 19.43 -11.45 11.52
C THR A 202 19.19 -10.24 12.41
N LEU A 203 18.09 -10.19 13.17
CA LEU A 203 17.81 -9.15 14.15
C LEU A 203 18.85 -9.18 15.26
N GLY A 204 19.18 -10.36 15.79
CA GLY A 204 20.22 -10.53 16.80
C GLY A 204 21.60 -10.07 16.33
N LEU A 205 21.96 -10.34 15.06
CA LEU A 205 23.25 -9.93 14.52
C LEU A 205 23.31 -8.44 14.19
N THR A 206 22.18 -7.84 13.77
CA THR A 206 22.14 -6.42 13.36
C THR A 206 21.84 -5.46 14.51
N LEU A 207 20.83 -5.74 15.32
CA LEU A 207 20.37 -4.82 16.37
C LEU A 207 21.14 -5.00 17.68
N LEU A 208 21.47 -6.24 18.05
CA LEU A 208 22.04 -6.52 19.38
C LEU A 208 23.40 -5.81 19.60
N PRO A 209 24.34 -5.78 18.62
CA PRO A 209 25.56 -4.97 18.75
C PRO A 209 25.27 -3.48 18.92
N LEU A 210 24.34 -2.93 18.13
CA LEU A 210 23.95 -1.52 18.21
C LEU A 210 23.33 -1.16 19.56
N THR A 211 22.44 -2.01 20.08
CA THR A 211 21.81 -1.80 21.39
C THR A 211 22.83 -1.90 22.52
N THR A 212 23.76 -2.86 22.46
CA THR A 212 24.80 -3.00 23.49
C THR A 212 25.78 -1.83 23.48
N LEU A 213 26.13 -1.32 22.29
CA LEU A 213 26.98 -0.14 22.15
C LEU A 213 26.27 1.12 22.65
N TYR A 214 24.99 1.29 22.33
CA TYR A 214 24.17 2.39 22.85
C TYR A 214 24.09 2.36 24.39
N GLU A 215 23.72 1.21 24.96
CA GLU A 215 23.63 1.03 26.41
C GLU A 215 25.00 1.30 27.08
N TYR A 216 26.09 0.81 26.49
CA TYR A 216 27.44 1.06 26.98
C TYR A 216 27.82 2.54 26.97
N ILE A 217 27.52 3.26 25.88
CA ILE A 217 27.78 4.71 25.76
C ILE A 217 26.94 5.50 26.77
N THR A 218 25.64 5.22 26.87
CA THR A 218 24.77 5.89 27.84
C THR A 218 25.25 5.66 29.28
N ARG A 219 25.73 4.45 29.59
CA ARG A 219 26.29 4.14 30.91
C ARG A 219 27.55 4.93 31.21
N ILE A 220 28.41 5.21 30.22
CA ILE A 220 29.59 6.07 30.39
C ILE A 220 29.17 7.53 30.60
N LEU A 221 28.24 8.04 29.78
CA LEU A 221 27.82 9.44 29.79
C LEU A 221 27.09 9.84 31.08
N TYR A 222 26.19 8.98 31.55
CA TYR A 222 25.33 9.24 32.71
C TYR A 222 25.84 8.61 34.01
N ALA A 223 27.10 8.16 34.05
CA ALA A 223 27.70 7.68 35.29
C ALA A 223 27.93 8.85 36.26
N ASP A 224 27.28 8.83 37.43
CA ASP A 224 27.54 9.71 38.57
C ASP A 224 28.87 9.32 39.25
N ILE A 225 29.97 9.52 38.54
CA ILE A 225 31.32 9.23 39.00
C ILE A 225 32.20 10.45 38.72
N GLY A 226 33.13 10.76 39.63
CA GLY A 226 34.06 11.88 39.48
C GLY A 226 34.83 11.84 38.15
N GLU A 227 35.21 13.02 37.63
CA GLU A 227 35.75 13.17 36.26
C GLU A 227 36.98 12.30 35.97
N ALA A 228 37.85 12.08 36.95
CA ALA A 228 39.02 11.20 36.81
C ALA A 228 38.64 9.74 36.48
N ASN A 229 37.54 9.25 37.07
CA ASN A 229 37.05 7.89 36.82
C ASN A 229 36.30 7.80 35.49
N LYS A 230 35.69 8.89 35.00
CA LYS A 230 35.10 8.93 33.65
C LYS A 230 36.16 8.74 32.58
N PHE A 231 37.33 9.39 32.73
CA PHE A 231 38.44 9.23 31.79
C PHE A 231 38.96 7.78 31.75
N PHE A 232 39.07 7.14 32.92
CA PHE A 232 39.47 5.73 33.02
C PHE A 232 38.45 4.77 32.37
N LEU A 233 37.15 5.06 32.52
CA LEU A 233 36.06 4.34 31.87
C LEU A 233 36.11 4.47 30.34
N ILE A 234 36.42 5.65 29.83
CA ILE A 234 36.62 5.88 28.38
C ILE A 234 37.83 5.10 27.87
N LEU A 235 38.93 5.04 28.64
CA LEU A 235 40.13 4.29 28.27
C LEU A 235 39.87 2.77 28.21
N LEU A 236 39.01 2.25 29.09
CA LEU A 236 38.60 0.83 29.15
C LEU A 236 37.45 0.49 28.18
N ALA A 237 36.83 1.49 27.56
CA ALA A 237 35.73 1.34 26.61
C ALA A 237 35.94 0.25 25.54
N PRO A 238 37.06 0.24 24.79
CA PRO A 238 37.27 -0.77 23.75
C PRO A 238 37.31 -2.20 24.29
N PHE A 239 37.86 -2.42 25.48
CA PHE A 239 37.89 -3.76 26.10
C PHE A 239 36.50 -4.21 26.56
N GLY A 240 35.70 -3.28 27.09
CA GLY A 240 34.30 -3.55 27.45
C GLY A 240 33.44 -3.93 26.24
N VAL A 241 33.62 -3.22 25.11
CA VAL A 241 32.94 -3.54 23.84
C VAL A 241 33.35 -4.92 23.33
N ILE A 242 34.64 -5.26 23.34
CA ILE A 242 35.14 -6.59 22.92
C ILE A 242 34.58 -7.70 23.80
N TYR A 243 34.56 -7.52 25.12
CA TYR A 243 34.00 -8.49 26.07
C TYR A 243 32.49 -8.70 25.85
N CYS A 244 31.73 -7.62 25.70
CA CYS A 244 30.31 -7.69 25.34
C CYS A 244 30.10 -8.46 24.03
N MET A 245 30.87 -8.15 22.97
CA MET A 245 30.78 -8.85 21.68
C MET A 245 31.10 -10.35 21.79
N LEU A 246 32.08 -10.73 22.63
CA LEU A 246 32.39 -12.15 22.90
C LEU A 246 31.27 -12.87 23.64
N CYS A 247 30.69 -12.27 24.68
CA CYS A 247 29.54 -12.85 25.37
C CYS A 247 28.31 -12.97 24.46
N LEU A 248 28.13 -12.00 23.56
CA LEU A 248 27.06 -11.95 22.56
C LEU A 248 27.23 -13.08 21.53
N LEU A 249 28.44 -13.25 20.98
CA LEU A 249 28.80 -14.36 20.10
C LEU A 249 28.56 -15.72 20.78
N TYR A 250 29.02 -15.87 22.03
CA TYR A 250 28.79 -17.10 22.79
C TYR A 250 27.29 -17.42 22.92
N LYS A 251 26.46 -16.41 23.25
CA LYS A 251 25.01 -16.59 23.41
C LYS A 251 24.30 -16.86 22.06
N LEU A 252 24.77 -16.25 20.97
CA LEU A 252 24.28 -16.46 19.60
C LEU A 252 24.59 -17.87 19.05
N PHE A 253 25.75 -18.44 19.38
CA PHE A 253 26.19 -19.71 18.81
C PHE A 253 25.90 -20.93 19.71
N ALA A 254 25.95 -20.80 21.04
CA ALA A 254 25.83 -21.96 21.92
C ALA A 254 24.37 -22.39 22.25
N ALA A 255 23.46 -21.43 22.43
CA ALA A 255 22.08 -21.70 22.89
C ALA A 255 21.07 -22.08 21.77
N PRO A 256 21.09 -21.47 20.58
CA PRO A 256 20.07 -21.77 19.57
C PRO A 256 20.44 -22.93 18.63
N PHE A 257 21.74 -23.24 18.42
CA PHE A 257 22.15 -24.41 17.63
C PHE A 257 21.77 -25.73 18.30
N THR A 258 21.94 -25.81 19.62
CA THR A 258 21.48 -26.93 20.44
C THR A 258 19.97 -27.07 20.38
N VAL A 259 19.21 -25.95 20.46
CA VAL A 259 17.74 -25.96 20.28
C VAL A 259 17.34 -26.40 18.88
N LEU A 260 18.04 -25.97 17.82
CA LEU A 260 17.76 -26.36 16.44
C LEU A 260 18.04 -27.85 16.20
N ILE A 261 19.16 -28.37 16.71
CA ILE A 261 19.54 -29.79 16.59
C ILE A 261 18.59 -30.68 17.41
N VAL A 262 18.24 -30.28 18.63
CA VAL A 262 17.29 -31.03 19.46
C VAL A 262 15.92 -31.03 18.80
N LYS A 263 15.46 -29.87 18.32
CA LYS A 263 14.15 -29.77 17.66
C LYS A 263 14.10 -30.48 16.31
N SER A 264 15.19 -30.49 15.52
CA SER A 264 15.23 -31.23 14.25
C SER A 264 15.21 -32.74 14.48
N ARG A 265 15.90 -33.23 15.52
CA ARG A 265 15.83 -34.65 15.92
C ARG A 265 14.46 -35.06 16.42
N ILE A 266 13.76 -34.18 17.15
CA ILE A 266 12.36 -34.38 17.55
C ILE A 266 11.43 -34.41 16.32
N SER A 267 11.63 -33.53 15.34
CA SER A 267 10.79 -33.51 14.12
C SER A 267 11.00 -34.73 13.21
N ASP A 268 12.20 -35.32 13.23
CA ASP A 268 12.50 -36.57 12.52
C ASP A 268 12.04 -37.82 13.29
N GLY A 269 11.42 -37.66 14.48
CA GLY A 269 10.99 -38.79 15.31
C GLY A 269 12.15 -39.64 15.84
N ARG A 270 13.36 -39.08 15.91
CA ARG A 270 14.58 -39.78 16.34
C ARG A 270 14.88 -39.59 17.84
N LEU A 271 13.86 -39.21 18.61
CA LEU A 271 13.85 -39.05 20.06
C LEU A 271 12.52 -39.57 20.61
#